data_AF-A0A3L7VVA3-F1
#
_entry.id   AF-A0A3L7VVA3-F1
#
_cell.length_a   1.000
_cell.length_b   1.000
_cell.length_c   1.000
_cell.angle_alpha   90.00
_cell.angle_beta   90.00
_cell.angle_gamma   90.00
#
_symmetry.space_group_name_H-M   'P 1'
#
loop_
_entity.id
_entity.type
_entity.pdbx_description
1 polymer ?
#
loop_
_entity_poly.entity_id
_entity_poly.type
_entity_poly.pdbx_seq_one_letter_code
_entity_poly.pdbx_strand_id
1 'polypeptide(L)'
;SDQELITATAWLRKELAVGRVYYGAFKALAGTPMANARSTPQVRTQRLLQADWLLRHYGFAAEELAFDGQANLSLAHDPKLAWALHHPELFPIEINRAPAEQLLRIPGLGPLGVKRILRLRTLGMLREPAHIAVLGAATQRIIDFVTFDGRFFGTGRTMQIARRNANKPIVEQLTLF
;
A
#
# COMPACT_ATOMS: atom_id res chain seq x y z
N SER A 1 -5.48 2.46 -18.33
CA SER A 1 -4.59 1.79 -17.37
C SER A 1 -5.02 2.08 -15.94
N ASP A 2 -4.44 1.46 -14.92
CA ASP A 2 -4.77 1.78 -13.52
C ASP A 2 -4.40 3.24 -13.17
N GLN A 3 -3.31 3.77 -13.75
CA GLN A 3 -2.91 5.16 -13.59
C GLN A 3 -4.00 6.14 -14.03
N GLU A 4 -4.58 5.94 -15.22
CA GLU A 4 -5.66 6.79 -15.73
C GLU A 4 -6.88 6.78 -14.80
N LEU A 5 -7.26 5.60 -14.29
CA LEU A 5 -8.39 5.46 -13.36
C LEU A 5 -8.15 6.23 -12.06
N ILE A 6 -6.94 6.14 -11.50
CA ILE A 6 -6.58 6.82 -10.26
C ILE A 6 -6.48 8.33 -10.48
N THR A 7 -5.86 8.79 -11.56
CA THR A 7 -5.78 10.21 -11.91
C THR A 7 -7.16 10.81 -12.12
N ALA A 8 -8.03 10.13 -12.87
CA ALA A 8 -9.41 10.55 -13.06
C ALA A 8 -10.16 10.61 -11.72
N THR A 9 -9.95 9.62 -10.84
CA THR A 9 -10.56 9.59 -9.50
C THR A 9 -10.05 10.74 -8.64
N ALA A 10 -8.76 11.01 -8.63
CA ALA A 10 -8.16 12.13 -7.89
C ALA A 10 -8.76 13.47 -8.36
N TRP A 11 -8.90 13.65 -9.68
CA TRP A 11 -9.53 14.83 -10.28
C TRP A 11 -11.01 14.96 -9.88
N LEU A 12 -11.81 13.89 -10.04
CA LEU A 12 -13.23 13.89 -9.66
C LEU A 12 -13.44 14.27 -8.19
N ARG A 13 -12.56 13.81 -7.31
CA ARG A 13 -12.64 14.14 -5.88
C ARG A 13 -12.26 15.59 -5.61
N LYS A 14 -11.23 16.10 -6.29
CA LYS A 14 -10.75 17.47 -6.11
C LYS A 14 -11.74 18.50 -6.67
N GLU A 15 -12.24 18.28 -7.89
CA GLU A 15 -13.05 19.26 -8.61
C GLU A 15 -14.55 19.10 -8.35
N LEU A 16 -15.04 17.87 -8.15
CA LEU A 16 -16.47 17.58 -8.01
C LEU A 16 -16.86 17.06 -6.63
N ALA A 17 -15.93 17.04 -5.66
CA ALA A 17 -16.17 16.58 -4.29
C ALA A 17 -16.82 15.19 -4.17
N VAL A 18 -16.53 14.28 -5.13
CA VAL A 18 -17.11 12.94 -5.14
C VAL A 18 -16.75 12.18 -3.86
N GLY A 19 -17.78 11.77 -3.11
CA GLY A 19 -17.61 11.10 -1.82
C GLY A 19 -17.12 9.66 -1.93
N ARG A 20 -17.54 8.93 -2.97
CA ARG A 20 -17.19 7.51 -3.16
C ARG A 20 -17.05 7.15 -4.63
N VAL A 21 -15.97 6.46 -4.94
CA VAL A 21 -15.71 5.86 -6.25
C VAL A 21 -15.67 4.34 -6.09
N TYR A 22 -16.28 3.63 -7.02
CA TYR A 22 -16.32 2.18 -7.04
C TYR A 22 -15.54 1.68 -8.25
N TYR A 23 -14.69 0.68 -8.03
CA TYR A 23 -13.95 -0.01 -9.08
C TYR A 23 -14.58 -1.39 -9.28
N GLY A 24 -14.68 -1.83 -10.53
CA GLY A 24 -15.21 -3.13 -10.90
C GLY A 24 -14.33 -3.79 -11.94
N ALA A 25 -13.96 -5.04 -11.70
CA ALA A 25 -13.26 -5.86 -12.70
C ALA A 25 -14.24 -6.27 -13.80
N PHE A 26 -13.84 -6.08 -15.05
CA PHE A 26 -14.57 -6.61 -16.20
C PHE A 26 -14.60 -8.15 -16.15
N LYS A 27 -15.78 -8.73 -16.35
CA LYS A 27 -15.98 -10.17 -16.47
C LYS A 27 -16.64 -10.46 -17.82
N ALA A 28 -16.01 -11.29 -18.64
CA ALA A 28 -16.62 -11.76 -19.87
C ALA A 28 -17.82 -12.66 -19.54
N LEU A 29 -18.94 -12.42 -20.22
CA LEU A 29 -20.18 -13.17 -20.04
C LEU A 29 -20.58 -13.81 -21.37
N ALA A 30 -20.92 -15.09 -21.32
CA ALA A 30 -21.41 -15.82 -22.49
C ALA A 30 -22.64 -15.13 -23.09
N GLY A 31 -22.74 -15.12 -24.42
CA GLY A 31 -23.85 -14.47 -25.14
C GLY A 31 -23.77 -12.95 -25.24
N THR A 32 -22.68 -12.32 -24.78
CA THR A 32 -22.43 -10.88 -24.97
C THR A 32 -21.40 -10.63 -26.08
N PRO A 33 -21.37 -9.45 -26.72
CA PRO A 33 -20.33 -9.10 -27.69
C PRO A 33 -18.89 -9.22 -27.14
N MET A 34 -18.73 -9.15 -25.82
CA MET A 34 -17.43 -9.28 -25.14
C MET A 34 -17.20 -10.66 -24.53
N ALA A 35 -17.95 -11.69 -24.93
CA ALA A 35 -17.82 -13.05 -24.39
C ALA A 35 -16.40 -13.63 -24.53
N ASN A 36 -15.68 -13.26 -25.60
CA ASN A 36 -14.32 -13.74 -25.88
C ASN A 36 -13.22 -12.80 -25.34
N ALA A 37 -13.60 -11.70 -24.67
CA ALA A 37 -12.63 -10.78 -24.10
C ALA A 37 -11.98 -11.38 -22.85
N ARG A 38 -10.75 -10.96 -22.54
CA ARG A 38 -10.06 -11.40 -21.32
C ARG A 38 -10.70 -10.73 -20.09
N SER A 39 -11.17 -11.54 -19.15
CA SER A 39 -11.62 -11.04 -17.84
C SER A 39 -10.48 -10.35 -17.08
N THR A 40 -10.81 -9.28 -16.38
CA THR A 40 -9.88 -8.56 -15.52
C THR A 40 -9.75 -9.28 -14.19
N PRO A 41 -8.53 -9.51 -13.68
CA PRO A 41 -8.36 -10.13 -12.39
C PRO A 41 -9.00 -9.32 -11.26
N GLN A 42 -9.72 -9.98 -10.35
CA GLN A 42 -10.42 -9.34 -9.24
C GLN A 42 -9.45 -8.66 -8.26
N VAL A 43 -8.23 -9.18 -8.13
CA VAL A 43 -7.18 -8.54 -7.33
C VAL A 43 -6.87 -7.12 -7.82
N ARG A 44 -7.02 -6.82 -9.12
CA ARG A 44 -6.82 -5.45 -9.65
C ARG A 44 -7.81 -4.47 -9.04
N THR A 45 -9.07 -4.88 -8.86
CA THR A 45 -10.08 -4.07 -8.16
C THR A 45 -9.65 -3.76 -6.72
N GLN A 46 -9.09 -4.75 -6.02
CA GLN A 46 -8.57 -4.57 -4.67
C GLN A 46 -7.39 -3.60 -4.64
N ARG A 47 -6.50 -3.64 -5.64
CA ARG A 47 -5.36 -2.70 -5.76
C ARG A 47 -5.82 -1.27 -5.99
N LEU A 48 -6.80 -1.05 -6.87
CA LEU A 48 -7.39 0.27 -7.11
C LEU A 48 -8.05 0.84 -5.84
N LEU A 49 -8.80 0.01 -5.10
CA LEU A 49 -9.40 0.42 -3.83
C LEU A 49 -8.34 0.75 -2.77
N GLN A 50 -7.25 -0.02 -2.71
CA GLN A 50 -6.13 0.26 -1.81
C GLN A 50 -5.42 1.57 -2.18
N ALA A 51 -5.20 1.83 -3.47
CA ALA A 51 -4.59 3.06 -3.95
C ALA A 51 -5.47 4.29 -3.64
N ASP A 52 -6.77 4.22 -3.94
CA ASP A 52 -7.72 5.28 -3.56
C ASP A 52 -7.72 5.55 -2.04
N TRP A 53 -7.59 4.50 -1.22
CA TRP A 53 -7.48 4.66 0.23
C TRP A 53 -6.21 5.41 0.64
N LEU A 54 -5.09 5.20 -0.06
CA LEU A 54 -3.84 5.95 0.17
C LEU A 54 -4.02 7.43 -0.15
N LEU A 55 -4.65 7.75 -1.28
CA LEU A 55 -4.95 9.14 -1.67
C LEU A 55 -5.80 9.83 -0.59
N ARG A 56 -6.81 9.13 -0.05
CA ARG A 56 -7.75 9.71 0.91
C ARG A 56 -7.20 9.88 2.32
N HIS A 57 -6.48 8.88 2.82
CA HIS A 57 -6.18 8.78 4.25
C HIS A 57 -4.70 8.83 4.58
N TYR A 58 -3.84 8.72 3.57
CA TYR A 58 -2.38 8.71 3.74
C TYR A 58 -1.70 9.90 3.08
N GLY A 59 -2.46 10.77 2.39
CA GLY A 59 -1.92 11.93 1.69
C GLY A 59 -1.08 11.57 0.47
N PHE A 60 -1.36 10.40 -0.15
CA PHE A 60 -0.68 10.05 -1.40
C PHE A 60 -1.16 10.91 -2.56
N ALA A 61 -0.25 11.38 -3.40
CA ALA A 61 -0.55 11.89 -4.73
C ALA A 61 -0.78 10.73 -5.71
N ALA A 62 -1.49 10.97 -6.81
CA ALA A 62 -1.73 9.93 -7.81
C ALA A 62 -0.42 9.57 -8.54
N GLU A 63 0.41 10.58 -8.77
CA GLU A 63 1.64 10.52 -9.55
C GLU A 63 2.79 9.85 -8.80
N GLU A 64 2.72 9.81 -7.46
CA GLU A 64 3.75 9.15 -6.66
C GLU A 64 3.55 7.64 -6.54
N LEU A 65 2.39 7.09 -6.90
CA LEU A 65 2.16 5.64 -6.81
C LEU A 65 3.06 4.87 -7.79
N ALA A 66 3.48 3.67 -7.38
CA ALA A 66 4.31 2.81 -8.20
C ALA A 66 3.49 2.10 -9.28
N PHE A 67 3.72 2.46 -10.55
CA PHE A 67 3.14 1.82 -11.73
C PHE A 67 4.20 1.03 -12.51
N ASP A 68 3.78 -0.04 -13.18
CA ASP A 68 4.62 -0.78 -14.10
C ASP A 68 4.77 -0.07 -15.47
N GLY A 69 5.53 -0.68 -16.39
CA GLY A 69 5.73 -0.13 -17.75
C GLY A 69 4.46 -0.06 -18.61
N GLN A 70 3.32 -0.61 -18.14
CA GLN A 70 2.01 -0.50 -18.77
C GLN A 70 1.05 0.40 -17.97
N ALA A 71 1.60 1.22 -17.06
CA ALA A 71 0.84 2.13 -16.20
C ALA A 71 -0.19 1.42 -15.29
N ASN A 72 0.08 0.17 -14.90
CA ASN A 72 -0.77 -0.61 -14.01
C ASN A 72 -0.14 -0.79 -12.62
N LEU A 73 -0.98 -0.99 -11.60
CA LEU A 73 -0.52 -1.29 -10.25
C LEU A 73 -0.01 -2.73 -10.18
N SER A 74 0.96 -2.97 -9.29
CA SER A 74 1.39 -4.33 -8.96
C SER A 74 0.21 -5.16 -8.47
N LEU A 75 -0.02 -6.30 -9.11
CA LEU A 75 -1.01 -7.27 -8.64
C LEU A 75 -0.45 -8.10 -7.47
N ALA A 76 0.88 -8.25 -7.38
CA ALA A 76 1.54 -9.06 -6.36
C ALA A 76 1.68 -8.33 -5.00
N HIS A 77 1.86 -7.01 -5.01
CA HIS A 77 2.07 -6.20 -3.81
C HIS A 77 0.97 -5.17 -3.64
N ASP A 78 0.60 -4.86 -2.40
CA ASP A 78 -0.28 -3.71 -2.17
C ASP A 78 0.42 -2.41 -2.59
N PRO A 79 -0.33 -1.37 -3.00
CA PRO A 79 0.26 -0.15 -3.53
C PRO A 79 1.25 0.55 -2.58
N LYS A 80 1.07 0.42 -1.25
CA LYS A 80 1.96 1.05 -0.28
C LYS A 80 3.28 0.30 -0.16
N LEU A 81 3.24 -1.03 -0.13
CA LEU A 81 4.44 -1.85 -0.20
C LEU A 81 5.14 -1.68 -1.55
N ALA A 82 4.40 -1.67 -2.66
CA ALA A 82 4.95 -1.45 -3.99
C ALA A 82 5.70 -0.13 -4.07
N TRP A 83 5.11 0.95 -3.54
CA TRP A 83 5.76 2.26 -3.41
C TRP A 83 7.06 2.18 -2.61
N ALA A 84 7.02 1.58 -1.41
CA ALA A 84 8.20 1.48 -0.56
C ALA A 84 9.35 0.66 -1.19
N LEU A 85 9.01 -0.33 -2.04
CA LEU A 85 10.00 -1.11 -2.79
C LEU A 85 10.64 -0.33 -3.94
N HIS A 86 9.93 0.66 -4.51
CA HIS A 86 10.47 1.55 -5.55
C HIS A 86 11.26 2.73 -4.99
N HIS A 87 11.10 3.01 -3.68
CA HIS A 87 11.79 4.09 -2.97
C HIS A 87 12.66 3.58 -1.80
N PRO A 88 13.60 2.64 -2.04
CA PRO A 88 14.46 2.11 -0.97
C PRO A 88 15.33 3.18 -0.33
N GLU A 89 15.66 4.26 -1.03
CA GLU A 89 16.44 5.40 -0.56
C GLU A 89 15.78 6.17 0.60
N LEU A 90 14.47 6.02 0.78
CA LEU A 90 13.73 6.66 1.87
C LEU A 90 13.75 5.85 3.16
N PHE A 91 14.33 4.64 3.15
CA PHE A 91 14.35 3.73 4.29
C PHE A 91 15.80 3.36 4.68
N PRO A 92 16.07 3.09 5.98
CA PRO A 92 15.12 3.11 7.08
C PRO A 92 14.82 4.53 7.60
N ILE A 93 13.60 4.72 8.12
CA ILE A 93 13.14 5.98 8.71
C ILE A 93 13.38 5.97 10.21
N GLU A 94 13.98 7.02 10.78
CA GLU A 94 14.14 7.14 12.23
C GLU A 94 12.80 7.40 12.93
N ILE A 95 12.31 6.38 13.65
CA ILE A 95 10.97 6.36 14.23
C ILE A 95 10.75 7.39 15.33
N ASN A 96 11.80 7.97 15.92
CA ASN A 96 11.64 9.03 16.93
C ASN A 96 11.56 10.44 16.34
N ARG A 97 12.11 10.66 15.13
CA ARG A 97 12.30 12.00 14.56
C ARG A 97 11.44 12.27 13.34
N ALA A 98 11.10 11.23 12.57
CA ALA A 98 10.39 11.39 11.31
C ALA A 98 9.02 12.06 11.50
N PRO A 99 8.62 13.00 10.64
CA PRO A 99 7.32 13.64 10.72
C PRO A 99 6.20 12.63 10.37
N ALA A 100 4.96 12.99 10.68
CA ALA A 100 3.81 12.10 10.55
C ALA A 100 3.62 11.59 9.11
N GLU A 101 3.89 12.46 8.14
CA GLU A 101 3.77 12.22 6.70
C GLU A 101 4.77 11.16 6.24
N GLN A 102 6.00 11.18 6.75
CA GLN A 102 7.00 10.14 6.46
C GLN A 102 6.63 8.82 7.13
N LEU A 103 6.15 8.86 8.37
CA LEU A 103 5.66 7.64 9.04
C LEU A 103 4.50 7.00 8.26
N LEU A 104 3.60 7.82 7.70
CA LEU A 104 2.51 7.33 6.84
C LEU A 104 3.01 6.64 5.57
N ARG A 105 4.29 6.70 5.21
CA ARG A 105 4.85 5.95 4.08
C ARG A 105 5.30 4.53 4.45
N ILE A 106 5.50 4.24 5.73
CA ILE A 106 5.99 2.93 6.20
C ILE A 106 4.94 1.83 5.96
N PRO A 107 5.26 0.74 5.23
CA PRO A 107 4.36 -0.40 5.07
C PRO A 107 3.96 -1.02 6.42
N GLY A 108 2.66 -1.33 6.55
CA GLY A 108 2.09 -1.82 7.81
C GLY A 108 1.70 -0.74 8.82
N LEU A 109 2.08 0.53 8.61
CA LEU A 109 1.74 1.63 9.51
C LEU A 109 0.60 2.50 8.97
N GLY A 110 -0.57 2.49 9.63
CA GLY A 110 -1.72 3.32 9.28
C GLY A 110 -1.85 4.62 10.10
N PRO A 111 -2.82 5.51 9.81
CA PRO A 111 -3.02 6.76 10.55
C PRO A 111 -3.15 6.58 12.06
N LEU A 112 -3.86 5.53 12.51
CA LEU A 112 -3.95 5.19 13.92
C LEU A 112 -2.60 4.74 14.51
N GLY A 113 -1.82 3.99 13.73
CA GLY A 113 -0.48 3.57 14.14
C GLY A 113 0.49 4.75 14.24
N VAL A 114 0.44 5.69 13.28
CA VAL A 114 1.21 6.93 13.33
C VAL A 114 0.84 7.74 14.56
N LYS A 115 -0.46 7.94 14.83
CA LYS A 115 -0.92 8.63 16.06
C LYS A 115 -0.39 7.96 17.34
N ARG A 116 -0.36 6.62 17.38
CA ARG A 116 0.21 5.87 18.50
C ARG A 116 1.71 6.10 18.64
N ILE A 117 2.48 6.03 17.55
CA ILE A 117 3.93 6.31 17.59
C ILE A 117 4.19 7.72 18.10
N LEU A 118 3.50 8.72 17.56
CA LEU A 118 3.66 10.11 17.99
C LEU A 118 3.36 10.27 19.49
N ARG A 119 2.32 9.62 20.00
CA ARG A 119 2.03 9.59 21.44
C ARG A 119 3.11 8.88 22.24
N LEU A 120 3.63 7.75 21.75
CA LEU A 120 4.69 7.02 22.47
C LEU A 120 5.99 7.85 22.56
N ARG A 121 6.33 8.63 21.52
CA ARG A 121 7.47 9.57 21.55
C ARG A 121 7.40 10.59 22.69
N THR A 122 6.19 11.00 23.09
CA THR A 122 6.02 11.94 24.22
C THR A 122 6.23 11.28 25.58
N LEU A 123 6.11 9.95 25.66
CA LEU A 123 6.33 9.19 26.90
C LEU A 123 7.80 8.79 27.07
N GLY A 124 8.57 8.78 25.99
CA GLY A 124 9.99 8.47 26.01
C GLY A 124 10.52 8.08 24.63
N MET A 125 11.83 7.93 24.55
CA MET A 125 12.49 7.55 23.30
C MET A 125 12.31 6.06 23.01
N LEU A 126 11.88 5.76 21.77
CA LEU A 126 11.68 4.40 21.28
C LEU A 126 13.03 3.80 20.87
N ARG A 127 13.63 2.99 21.74
CA ARG A 127 14.92 2.33 21.51
C ARG A 127 14.85 0.87 21.04
N GLU A 128 13.71 0.22 21.24
CA GLU A 128 13.53 -1.20 20.94
C GLU A 128 12.18 -1.46 20.25
N PRO A 129 12.10 -2.49 19.39
CA PRO A 129 10.84 -2.90 18.76
C PRO A 129 9.70 -3.18 19.75
N ALA A 130 10.02 -3.67 20.95
CA ALA A 130 9.05 -3.94 22.01
C ALA A 130 8.23 -2.70 22.38
N HIS A 131 8.78 -1.50 22.24
CA HIS A 131 8.07 -0.25 22.54
C HIS A 131 6.90 0.03 21.59
N ILE A 132 6.89 -0.55 20.39
CA ILE A 132 5.78 -0.43 19.44
C ILE A 132 4.96 -1.73 19.33
N ALA A 133 5.14 -2.69 20.25
CA ALA A 133 4.41 -3.96 20.24
C ALA A 133 2.87 -3.78 20.30
N VAL A 134 2.39 -2.65 20.82
CA VAL A 134 0.97 -2.24 20.80
C VAL A 134 0.37 -2.10 19.39
N LEU A 135 1.22 -2.05 18.35
CA LEU A 135 0.80 -2.09 16.94
C LEU A 135 0.51 -3.52 16.45
N GLY A 136 0.75 -4.54 17.27
CA GLY A 136 0.40 -5.93 17.02
C GLY A 136 1.15 -6.54 15.82
N ALA A 137 0.44 -7.31 15.00
CA ALA A 137 1.01 -8.03 13.86
C ALA A 137 1.70 -7.13 12.80
N ALA A 138 1.47 -5.81 12.84
CA ALA A 138 2.15 -4.87 11.96
C ALA A 138 3.60 -4.61 12.37
N THR A 139 3.96 -4.77 13.65
CA THR A 139 5.30 -4.46 14.18
C THR A 139 6.40 -5.14 13.39
N GLN A 140 6.23 -6.43 13.07
CA GLN A 140 7.25 -7.18 12.35
C GLN A 140 7.49 -6.70 10.91
N ARG A 141 6.49 -6.07 10.29
CA ARG A 141 6.66 -5.43 8.99
C ARG A 141 7.34 -4.07 9.14
N ILE A 142 6.94 -3.30 10.15
CA ILE A 142 7.45 -1.95 10.41
C ILE A 142 8.96 -1.95 10.68
N ILE A 143 9.47 -2.91 11.47
CA ILE A 143 10.90 -2.95 11.84
C ILE A 143 11.85 -3.09 10.65
N ASP A 144 11.38 -3.61 9.51
CA ASP A 144 12.19 -3.71 8.29
C ASP A 144 12.35 -2.34 7.57
N PHE A 145 11.65 -1.30 8.02
CA PHE A 145 11.63 0.03 7.41
C PHE A 145 12.05 1.16 8.35
N VAL A 146 12.40 0.88 9.61
CA VAL A 146 12.69 1.92 10.61
C VAL A 146 13.93 1.65 11.44
N THR A 147 14.53 2.73 11.94
CA THR A 147 15.48 2.68 13.06
C THR A 147 14.82 3.15 14.36
N PHE A 148 15.38 2.67 15.47
CA PHE A 148 15.02 3.04 16.83
C PHE A 148 16.24 3.65 17.49
N ASP A 149 16.29 4.98 17.57
CA ASP A 149 17.45 5.70 18.13
C ASP A 149 18.76 5.33 17.41
N GLY A 150 18.71 5.34 16.07
CA GLY A 150 19.83 4.99 15.20
C GLY A 150 20.09 3.48 15.05
N ARG A 151 19.40 2.62 15.80
CA ARG A 151 19.56 1.16 15.72
C ARG A 151 18.55 0.53 14.76
N PHE A 152 19.04 -0.24 13.79
CA PHE A 152 18.21 -1.01 12.87
C PHE A 152 17.98 -2.43 13.40
N PHE A 153 16.72 -2.86 13.46
CA PHE A 153 16.31 -4.20 13.93
C PHE A 153 15.65 -5.04 12.82
N GLY A 154 15.65 -4.55 11.59
CA GLY A 154 15.06 -5.25 10.46
C GLY A 154 15.72 -6.60 10.21
N THR A 155 14.92 -7.58 9.83
CA THR A 155 15.36 -8.93 9.46
C THR A 155 15.39 -9.11 7.95
N GLY A 156 14.86 -8.15 7.18
CA GLY A 156 14.69 -8.27 5.73
C GLY A 156 13.59 -9.27 5.34
N ARG A 157 12.86 -9.82 6.31
CA ARG A 157 11.83 -10.85 6.08
C ARG A 157 10.71 -10.31 5.20
N THR A 158 10.32 -9.04 5.37
CA THR A 158 9.31 -8.40 4.53
C THR A 158 9.78 -8.33 3.07
N MET A 159 11.05 -7.99 2.85
CA MET A 159 11.65 -7.94 1.51
C MET A 159 11.74 -9.32 0.87
N GLN A 160 12.13 -10.34 1.63
CA GLN A 160 12.17 -11.73 1.17
C GLN A 160 10.77 -12.23 0.77
N ILE A 161 9.75 -11.95 1.58
CA ILE A 161 8.36 -12.30 1.28
C ILE A 161 7.87 -11.55 0.04
N ALA A 162 8.17 -10.26 -0.06
CA ALA A 162 7.80 -9.45 -1.23
C ALA A 162 8.39 -10.02 -2.52
N ARG A 163 9.68 -10.36 -2.53
CA ARG A 163 10.36 -11.01 -3.67
C ARG A 163 9.72 -12.36 -4.01
N ARG A 164 9.43 -13.18 -3.00
CA ARG A 164 8.77 -14.49 -3.21
C ARG A 164 7.37 -14.33 -3.82
N ASN A 165 6.60 -13.34 -3.37
CA ASN A 165 5.25 -13.10 -3.86
C ASN A 165 5.22 -12.48 -5.26
N ALA A 166 6.26 -11.75 -5.66
CA ALA A 166 6.37 -11.20 -7.02
C ALA A 166 6.32 -12.29 -8.11
N ASN A 167 6.82 -13.50 -7.80
CA ASN A 167 6.89 -14.61 -8.74
C ASN A 167 5.73 -15.60 -8.60
N LYS A 168 4.78 -15.38 -7.69
CA LYS A 168 3.63 -16.29 -7.53
C LYS A 168 2.57 -15.97 -8.58
N PRO A 169 1.96 -16.99 -9.21
CA PRO A 169 0.81 -16.77 -10.07
C PRO A 169 -0.35 -16.20 -9.25
N ILE A 170 -1.11 -15.30 -9.86
CA ILE A 170 -2.33 -14.76 -9.27
C ILE A 170 -3.39 -15.84 -9.41
N VAL A 171 -3.70 -16.48 -8.28
CA VAL A 171 -4.76 -17.49 -8.21
C VAL A 171 -6.06 -16.77 -7.92
N GLU A 172 -7.01 -16.85 -8.85
CA GLU A 172 -8.37 -16.39 -8.61
C GLU A 172 -9.20 -17.54 -8.08
N GLN A 173 -10.02 -17.29 -7.06
CA GLN A 173 -11.07 -18.23 -6.70
C GLN A 173 -12.02 -18.31 -7.90
N LEU A 174 -12.11 -19.49 -8.51
CA LEU A 174 -13.14 -19.76 -9.50
C LEU A 174 -14.48 -19.53 -8.82
N THR A 175 -15.27 -18.59 -9.36
CA THR A 175 -16.66 -18.47 -8.94
C THR A 175 -17.36 -19.78 -9.26
N LEU A 176 -17.84 -20.48 -8.22
CA LEU A 176 -18.69 -21.66 -8.31
C LEU A 176 -20.07 -21.26 -8.87
N PHE A 177 -20.13 -20.85 -10.12
CA PHE A 177 -21.38 -20.59 -10.83
C PHE A 177 -21.22 -21.01 -12.28
#